data_AF-A0A7X7SCX1-F1
#
_entry.id   AF-A0A7X7SCX1-F1
#
_cell.length_a   1.000
_cell.length_b   1.000
_cell.length_c   1.000
_cell.angle_alpha   90.00
_cell.angle_beta   90.00
_cell.angle_gamma   90.00
#
_symmetry.space_group_name_H-M   'P 1'
#
loop_
_entity.id
_entity.type
_entity.pdbx_description
1 polymer ?
#
loop_
_entity_poly.entity_id
_entity_poly.type
_entity_poly.pdbx_seq_one_letter_code
_entity_poly.pdbx_strand_id
1 'polypeptide(L)' 'MEQGSKTLLIILGTALLIGALVVVFNPAYRQAFAAQVRGDPAASPIWKSNREYYPDVTLPAAEPAPQAPAEPLSE' A
#
# COMPACT_ATOMS: atom_id res chain seq x y z
N MET A 1 29.84 13.79 3.74
CA MET A 1 28.76 12.78 3.69
C MET A 1 27.63 13.07 4.69
N GLU A 2 27.87 13.69 5.85
CA GLU A 2 26.82 14.02 6.84
C GLU A 2 25.69 14.95 6.33
N GLN A 3 26.02 15.93 5.49
CA GLN A 3 25.03 16.90 5.04
C GLN A 3 23.94 16.27 4.16
N GLY A 4 24.29 15.28 3.33
CA GLY A 4 23.33 14.54 2.51
C GLY A 4 22.37 13.70 3.38
N SER A 5 22.92 12.98 4.36
CA SER A 5 22.11 12.16 5.28
C SER A 5 21.17 13.02 6.14
N LYS A 6 21.65 14.17 6.63
CA LYS A 6 20.82 15.09 7.42
C LYS A 6 19.66 15.63 6.59
N THR A 7 19.90 16.04 5.34
CA THR A 7 18.84 16.50 4.44
C THR A 7 17.84 15.39 4.15
N LEU A 8 18.30 14.15 3.93
CA LEU A 8 17.41 13.02 3.67
C LEU A 8 16.52 12.71 4.88
N LEU A 9 17.07 12.74 6.11
CA LEU A 9 16.29 12.55 7.33
C LEU A 9 15.24 13.64 7.53
N ILE A 10 15.56 14.89 7.20
CA ILE A 10 14.59 15.99 7.26
C ILE A 10 13.45 15.73 6.27
N ILE A 11 13.76 15.41 5.01
CA ILE A 11 12.74 15.13 3.98
C ILE A 11 11.85 13.96 4.41
N LEU A 12 12.46 12.86 4.87
CA LEU A 12 11.73 11.68 5.32
C LEU A 12 10.84 12.01 6.53
N GLY A 13 11.38 12.72 7.51
CA GLY A 13 10.63 13.15 8.70
C GLY A 13 9.46 14.05 8.34
N THR A 14 9.66 15.03 7.46
CA THR A 14 8.60 15.92 6.98
C THR A 14 7.53 15.14 6.20
N ALA A 15 7.92 14.20 5.34
CA ALA A 15 6.98 13.36 4.61
C ALA A 15 6.12 12.49 5.55
N LEU A 16 6.73 11.90 6.58
CA LEU A 16 6.03 11.13 7.61
C LEU A 16 5.05 12.00 8.40
N LEU A 17 5.46 13.23 8.78
CA LEU A 17 4.59 14.17 9.49
C LEU A 17 3.37 14.56 8.64
N ILE A 18 3.58 14.88 7.37
CA ILE A 18 2.49 15.19 6.44
C ILE A 18 1.56 13.98 6.27
N GLY A 19 2.12 12.79 6.08
CA GLY A 19 1.33 11.55 5.99
C GLY A 19 0.50 11.29 7.25
N ALA A 20 1.08 11.49 8.44
CA ALA A 20 0.38 11.37 9.71
C ALA A 20 -0.77 12.38 9.84
N LEU A 21 -0.58 13.63 9.41
CA LEU A 21 -1.64 14.63 9.38
C LEU A 21 -2.80 14.19 8.48
N VAL A 22 -2.52 13.68 7.27
CA VAL A 22 -3.55 13.17 6.36
C VAL A 22 -4.34 12.03 6.99
N VAL A 23 -3.66 11.08 7.63
CA VAL A 23 -4.32 9.98 8.35
C VAL A 23 -5.19 10.52 9.48
N VAL A 24 -4.68 11.45 10.30
CA VAL A 24 -5.43 12.00 11.45
C VAL A 24 -6.67 12.77 11.00
N PHE A 25 -6.58 13.58 9.95
CA PHE A 25 -7.70 14.45 9.54
C PHE A 25 -8.68 13.81 8.56
N ASN A 26 -8.31 12.72 7.86
CA ASN A 26 -9.18 12.08 6.87
C ASN A 26 -9.67 10.69 7.34
N PRO A 27 -10.99 10.49 7.56
CA PRO A 27 -11.54 9.22 8.05
C PRO A 27 -11.24 8.02 7.15
N ALA A 28 -11.21 8.22 5.82
CA ALA A 28 -10.93 7.15 4.87
C ALA A 28 -9.49 6.61 5.06
N TYR A 29 -8.54 7.50 5.34
CA TYR A 29 -7.14 7.14 5.60
C TYR A 29 -6.94 6.47 6.96
N ARG A 30 -7.73 6.82 7.98
CA ARG A 30 -7.75 6.07 9.25
C ARG A 30 -8.20 4.62 9.06
N GLN A 31 -9.27 4.44 8.30
CA GLN A 31 -9.82 3.11 8.00
C GLN A 31 -8.85 2.28 7.14
N ALA A 32 -8.24 2.90 6.13
CA ALA A 32 -7.20 2.27 5.32
C ALA A 32 -5.99 1.84 6.16
N PHE A 33 -5.51 2.70 7.05
CA PHE A 33 -4.44 2.38 7.98
C PHE A 33 -4.82 1.20 8.90
N ALA A 34 -6.03 1.22 9.46
CA ALA A 34 -6.53 0.11 10.28
C ALA A 34 -6.71 -1.20 9.50
N ALA A 35 -7.08 -1.14 8.23
CA ALA A 35 -7.17 -2.30 7.33
C ALA A 35 -5.77 -2.87 7.06
N GLN A 36 -4.79 -2.02 6.79
CA GLN A 36 -3.39 -2.40 6.61
C GLN A 36 -2.80 -3.08 7.85
N VAL A 37 -3.00 -2.50 9.03
CA VAL A 37 -2.50 -3.07 10.30
C VAL A 37 -3.14 -4.42 10.61
N ARG A 38 -4.40 -4.64 10.20
CA ARG A 38 -5.09 -5.92 10.33
C ARG A 38 -4.66 -6.99 9.31
N GLY A 39 -3.81 -6.63 8.35
CA GLY A 39 -3.41 -7.53 7.27
C GLY A 39 -4.50 -7.77 6.22
N ASP A 40 -5.57 -6.96 6.21
CA ASP A 40 -6.64 -7.01 5.21
C ASP A 40 -6.66 -5.70 4.39
N PRO A 41 -5.68 -5.49 3.50
CA PRO A 41 -5.60 -4.28 2.70
C PRO A 41 -6.78 -4.12 1.71
N ALA A 42 -7.46 -5.22 1.35
CA ALA A 42 -8.60 -5.19 0.43
C ALA A 42 -9.84 -4.52 1.05
N ALA A 43 -9.96 -4.51 2.38
CA ALA A 43 -10.99 -3.76 3.09
C ALA A 43 -10.73 -2.25 3.19
N SER A 44 -9.61 -1.75 2.64
CA SER A 44 -9.29 -0.32 2.62
C SER A 44 -10.29 0.45 1.73
N PRO A 45 -10.94 1.51 2.23
CA PRO A 45 -11.91 2.29 1.44
C PRO A 45 -11.26 3.11 0.31
N ILE A 46 -9.93 3.24 0.34
CA ILE A 46 -9.16 3.99 -0.66
C ILE A 46 -8.63 3.05 -1.74
N TRP A 47 -8.43 1.78 -1.40
CA TRP A 47 -7.97 0.75 -2.33
C TRP A 47 -9.17 0.17 -3.07
N LYS A 48 -9.58 0.85 -4.13
CA LYS A 48 -10.67 0.42 -5.00
C LYS A 48 -10.15 -0.49 -6.11
N SER A 49 -11.01 -1.36 -6.61
CA SER A 49 -10.67 -2.21 -7.75
C SER A 49 -10.41 -1.38 -9.00
N ASN A 50 -9.40 -1.74 -9.79
CA ASN A 50 -9.13 -1.10 -11.09
C ASN A 50 -10.36 -1.13 -12.02
N ARG A 51 -11.21 -2.17 -11.91
CA ARG A 51 -12.46 -2.28 -12.68
C ARG A 51 -13.42 -1.13 -12.39
N GLU A 52 -13.40 -0.60 -11.16
CA GLU A 52 -14.26 0.50 -10.74
C GLU A 52 -13.79 1.84 -11.34
N TYR A 53 -12.49 1.99 -11.61
CA TYR A 53 -11.91 3.18 -12.26
C TYR A 53 -11.97 3.11 -13.79
N TYR A 54 -11.90 1.90 -14.36
CA TYR A 54 -11.84 1.66 -15.79
C TYR A 54 -12.94 0.69 -16.23
N PRO A 55 -14.22 1.12 -16.21
CA PRO A 55 -15.34 0.24 -16.52
C PRO A 55 -15.29 -0.29 -17.96
N ASP A 56 -14.70 0.47 -18.88
CA ASP A 56 -14.63 0.12 -20.31
C ASP A 56 -13.43 -0.76 -20.65
N VAL A 57 -12.54 -1.04 -19.70
CA VAL A 57 -11.35 -1.88 -19.94
C VAL A 57 -11.69 -3.34 -19.66
N THR A 58 -11.95 -4.09 -20.72
CA THR A 58 -12.01 -5.56 -20.67
C THR A 58 -10.60 -6.14 -20.68
N LEU A 59 -10.17 -6.73 -19.57
CA LEU A 59 -8.92 -7.49 -19.53
C LEU A 59 -9.12 -8.87 -20.17
N PRO A 60 -8.16 -9.37 -20.97
CA PRO A 60 -8.11 -10.78 -21.35
C PRO A 60 -8.13 -11.66 -20.10
N ALA A 61 -8.66 -12.88 -20.19
CA ALA A 61 -8.63 -13.83 -19.08
C ALA A 61 -7.18 -13.98 -18.59
N ALA A 62 -6.93 -13.66 -17.32
CA ALA A 62 -5.60 -13.73 -16.75
C ALA A 62 -5.11 -15.19 -16.79
N GLU A 63 -3.93 -15.41 -17.37
CA GLU A 63 -3.22 -16.67 -17.16
C GLU A 63 -3.01 -16.88 -15.65
N PRO A 64 -3.12 -18.11 -15.14
CA PRO A 64 -2.91 -18.39 -13.74
C PRO A 64 -1.56 -17.82 -13.29
N ALA A 65 -1.56 -17.08 -12.17
CA ALA A 65 -0.33 -16.57 -11.60
C ALA A 65 0.68 -17.73 -11.42
N PRO A 66 1.96 -17.56 -11.77
CA PRO A 66 2.98 -18.57 -11.53
C PRO A 66 2.95 -18.99 -10.06
N GLN A 67 2.71 -20.26 -9.78
CA GLN A 67 2.76 -20.78 -8.42
C GLN A 67 4.16 -20.52 -7.88
N ALA A 68 4.25 -19.89 -6.70
CA ALA A 68 5.51 -19.77 -5.99
C ALA A 68 6.10 -21.19 -5.81
N PRO A 69 7.42 -21.40 -6.02
CA PRO A 69 8.04 -22.70 -5.79
C PRO A 69 7.73 -23.15 -4.37
N ALA A 70 7.19 -24.36 -4.22
CA ALA A 70 6.96 -24.95 -2.91
C ALA A 70 8.31 -25.02 -2.16
N GLU A 71 8.42 -24.34 -1.02
CA GLU A 71 9.55 -24.57 -0.13
C GLU A 71 9.55 -26.05 0.28
N PRO A 72 10.65 -26.79 0.07
CA PRO A 72 10.73 -28.14 0.57
C PRO A 72 10.67 -28.10 2.10
N LEU A 73 9.69 -28.80 2.67
CA LEU A 73 9.64 -29.10 4.10
C LEU A 73 10.96 -29.76 4.50
N SER A 74 11.79 -29.02 5.24
CA SER A 74 12.92 -29.60 5.95
C SER A 74 12.38 -30.39 7.14
N GLU A 75 12.51 -31.72 7.08
CA GLU A 75 12.28 -32.67 8.18
C GLU A 75 13.26 -32.46 9.36
#